data_AF-A0A6P2ZYX8-F1
#
_entry.id   AF-A0A6P2ZYX8-F1
#
_cell.length_a   1.000
_cell.length_b   1.000
_cell.length_c   1.000
_cell.angle_alpha   90.00
_cell.angle_beta   90.00
_cell.angle_gamma   90.00
#
_symmetry.space_group_name_H-M   'P 1'
#
loop_
_entity.id
_entity.type
_entity.pdbx_description
1 polymer ?
#
loop_
_entity_poly.entity_id
_entity_poly.type
_entity_poly.pdbx_seq_one_letter_code
_entity_poly.pdbx_strand_id
1 'polypeptide(L)'
;MPPPEHLNWLIERDPVTTIAGKTVRMLEFMHQPDNATLSAWARYFRQHYCSDDDIDVLRSGTELSRSEFLKRLVFPNTVKPGPSVRSGDFAEILVCDFLEFSMNHWVPRWRFTEKATPNESVKGTDIIGLYLSPTGIAAEDTLTTFEVKAQLSAGRPQPRLQVAVDDAAKDKVRQAYTLLAMKRKAFMQGDNERVTLVERFQAKADRPFREQTGAAAVLNNDAFDAALIASTTTASHPPESTVLLLVIRGEDLMTLAHSLYERAADEA
;
A
#
# COMPACT_ATOMS: atom_id res chain seq x y z
N MET A 1 9.45 7.36 -12.20
CA MET A 1 8.42 6.98 -13.20
C MET A 1 7.32 8.01 -13.17
N PRO A 2 6.65 8.31 -14.30
CA PRO A 2 5.42 9.11 -14.26
C PRO A 2 4.33 8.41 -13.42
N PRO A 3 3.39 9.15 -12.83
CA PRO A 3 2.25 8.56 -12.13
C PRO A 3 1.45 7.63 -13.07
N PRO A 4 1.06 6.43 -12.62
CA PRO A 4 0.15 5.57 -13.36
C PRO A 4 -1.20 6.25 -13.66
N GLU A 5 -1.77 5.96 -14.83
CA GLU A 5 -3.01 6.61 -15.31
C GLU A 5 -4.22 6.37 -14.40
N HIS A 6 -4.30 5.20 -13.74
CA HIS A 6 -5.42 4.88 -12.83
C HIS A 6 -5.49 5.82 -11.63
N LEU A 7 -4.42 6.56 -11.31
CA LEU A 7 -4.42 7.57 -10.25
C LEU A 7 -5.25 8.81 -10.60
N ASN A 8 -5.55 9.03 -11.88
CA ASN A 8 -6.52 10.06 -12.29
C ASN A 8 -7.93 9.76 -11.77
N TRP A 9 -8.20 8.53 -11.32
CA TRP A 9 -9.46 8.14 -10.70
C TRP A 9 -9.51 8.43 -9.19
N LEU A 10 -8.39 8.81 -8.55
CA LEU A 10 -8.40 9.26 -7.15
C LEU A 10 -8.85 10.72 -7.08
N ILE A 11 -10.09 10.93 -6.68
CA ILE A 11 -10.70 12.25 -6.55
C ILE A 11 -10.73 12.65 -5.07
N GLU A 12 -10.15 13.80 -4.74
CA GLU A 12 -10.22 14.35 -3.39
C GLU A 12 -11.64 14.81 -3.05
N ARG A 13 -12.08 14.46 -1.84
CA ARG A 13 -13.40 14.80 -1.30
C ARG A 13 -13.23 15.64 -0.03
N ASP A 14 -14.32 16.27 0.39
CA ASP A 14 -14.33 17.04 1.64
C ASP A 14 -13.85 16.15 2.81
N PRO A 15 -12.92 16.66 3.63
CA PRO A 15 -12.38 15.89 4.73
C PRO A 15 -13.44 15.66 5.82
N VAL A 16 -13.29 14.58 6.57
CA VAL A 16 -14.09 14.33 7.77
C VAL A 16 -13.28 14.74 9.00
N THR A 17 -13.85 15.55 9.88
CA THR A 17 -13.25 15.85 11.18
C THR A 17 -13.74 14.84 12.21
N THR A 18 -12.83 14.19 12.90
CA THR A 18 -13.19 13.26 13.98
C THR A 18 -13.68 13.98 15.21
N ILE A 19 -14.38 13.27 16.10
CA ILE A 19 -14.79 13.78 17.41
C ILE A 19 -13.61 14.24 18.29
N ALA A 20 -12.40 13.76 18.00
CA ALA A 20 -11.15 14.15 18.65
C ALA A 20 -10.46 15.34 17.95
N GLY A 21 -11.12 15.99 16.98
CA GLY A 21 -10.60 17.13 16.24
C GLY A 21 -9.49 16.81 15.23
N LYS A 22 -9.34 15.53 14.85
CA LYS A 22 -8.37 15.12 13.81
C LYS A 22 -9.00 15.17 12.44
N THR A 23 -8.25 15.58 11.43
CA THR A 23 -8.72 15.63 10.03
C THR A 23 -8.44 14.29 9.35
N VAL A 24 -9.47 13.68 8.77
CA VAL A 24 -9.38 12.50 7.91
C VAL A 24 -9.40 12.97 6.46
N ARG A 25 -8.33 12.66 5.72
CA ARG A 25 -8.28 12.91 4.28
C ARG A 25 -9.19 11.90 3.57
N MET A 26 -10.08 12.41 2.74
CA MET A 26 -11.08 11.61 2.03
C MET A 26 -10.76 11.59 0.54
N LEU A 27 -10.58 10.39 -0.02
CA LEU A 27 -10.47 10.18 -1.46
C LEU A 27 -11.61 9.26 -1.92
N GLU A 28 -12.11 9.49 -3.13
CA GLU A 28 -13.00 8.59 -3.84
C GLU A 28 -12.30 8.05 -5.08
N PHE A 29 -12.20 6.73 -5.18
CA PHE A 29 -11.62 6.03 -6.32
C PHE A 29 -12.72 5.73 -7.36
N MET A 30 -12.86 6.65 -8.31
CA MET A 30 -13.89 6.63 -9.36
C MET A 30 -13.40 5.87 -10.60
N HIS A 31 -13.12 4.57 -10.44
CA HIS A 31 -12.64 3.74 -11.56
C HIS A 31 -13.61 3.75 -12.73
N GLN A 32 -13.05 3.64 -13.94
CA GLN A 32 -13.80 3.65 -15.18
C GLN A 32 -13.57 2.34 -15.93
N PRO A 33 -14.54 1.86 -16.74
CA PRO A 33 -14.37 0.71 -17.61
C PRO A 33 -13.50 1.03 -18.84
N ASP A 34 -12.36 1.68 -18.63
CA ASP A 34 -11.38 2.01 -19.66
C ASP A 34 -10.37 0.86 -19.78
N ASN A 35 -10.49 0.08 -20.85
CA ASN A 35 -9.62 -1.05 -21.11
C ASN A 35 -8.14 -0.68 -21.21
N ALA A 36 -7.80 0.49 -21.76
CA ALA A 36 -6.40 0.87 -21.92
C ALA A 36 -5.75 1.12 -20.56
N THR A 37 -6.40 1.94 -19.72
CA THR A 37 -5.94 2.19 -18.35
C THR A 37 -5.98 0.92 -17.49
N LEU A 38 -7.00 0.08 -17.62
CA LEU A 38 -7.08 -1.20 -16.89
C LEU A 38 -5.98 -2.18 -17.28
N SER A 39 -5.63 -2.31 -18.56
CA SER A 39 -4.51 -3.14 -19.01
C SER A 39 -3.16 -2.58 -18.57
N ALA A 40 -2.97 -1.26 -18.67
CA ALA A 40 -1.79 -0.59 -18.17
C ALA A 40 -1.62 -0.81 -16.65
N TRP A 41 -2.71 -0.68 -15.89
CA TRP A 41 -2.72 -0.93 -14.46
C TRP A 41 -2.49 -2.41 -14.15
N ALA A 42 -3.10 -3.35 -14.88
CA ALA A 42 -2.89 -4.78 -14.69
C ALA A 42 -1.42 -5.18 -14.85
N ARG A 43 -0.74 -4.62 -15.86
CA ARG A 43 0.71 -4.79 -16.03
C ARG A 43 1.50 -4.18 -14.87
N TYR A 44 1.19 -2.95 -14.50
CA TYR A 44 1.83 -2.28 -13.34
C TYR A 44 1.64 -3.11 -12.05
N PHE A 45 0.44 -3.65 -11.86
CA PHE A 45 0.03 -4.43 -10.70
C PHE A 45 0.76 -5.77 -10.62
N ARG A 46 0.87 -6.55 -11.72
CA ARG A 46 1.63 -7.82 -11.70
C ARG A 46 3.11 -7.60 -11.40
N GLN A 47 3.70 -6.51 -11.88
CA GLN A 47 5.12 -6.23 -11.67
C GLN A 47 5.48 -5.99 -10.19
N HIS A 48 4.49 -5.72 -9.33
CA HIS A 48 4.73 -5.74 -7.88
C HIS A 48 4.98 -7.15 -7.35
N TYR A 49 4.41 -8.19 -7.96
CA TYR A 49 4.54 -9.59 -7.54
C TYR A 49 5.64 -10.33 -8.29
N CYS A 50 5.75 -10.11 -9.60
CA CYS A 50 6.69 -10.77 -10.48
C CYS A 50 6.96 -9.88 -11.70
N SER A 51 8.23 -9.59 -11.98
CA SER A 51 8.61 -8.84 -13.18
C SER A 51 8.26 -9.66 -14.44
N ASP A 52 7.77 -9.00 -15.49
CA ASP A 52 7.48 -9.65 -16.77
C ASP A 52 8.72 -10.38 -17.33
N ASP A 53 9.92 -9.85 -17.08
CA ASP A 53 11.21 -10.45 -17.48
C ASP A 53 11.55 -11.73 -16.71
N ASP A 54 11.03 -11.89 -15.49
CA ASP A 54 11.33 -13.04 -14.62
C ASP A 54 10.31 -14.17 -14.79
N ILE A 55 9.11 -13.92 -15.34
CA ILE A 55 8.02 -14.91 -15.40
C ILE A 55 8.47 -16.20 -16.07
N ASP A 56 9.10 -16.11 -17.24
CA ASP A 56 9.48 -17.30 -18.00
C ASP A 56 10.59 -18.11 -17.32
N VAL A 57 11.51 -17.41 -16.65
CA VAL A 57 12.58 -18.05 -15.87
C VAL A 57 11.98 -18.80 -14.68
N LEU A 58 11.10 -18.13 -13.92
CA LEU A 58 10.53 -18.68 -12.68
C LEU A 58 9.52 -19.80 -12.93
N ARG A 59 8.76 -19.75 -14.03
CA ARG A 59 7.81 -20.81 -14.38
C ARG A 59 8.48 -22.03 -15.04
N SER A 60 9.72 -21.90 -15.52
CA SER A 60 10.43 -22.98 -16.22
C SER A 60 10.47 -24.24 -15.35
N GLY A 61 10.13 -25.39 -15.94
CA GLY A 61 10.04 -26.68 -15.23
C GLY A 61 8.71 -26.96 -14.52
N THR A 62 7.73 -26.04 -14.54
CA THR A 62 6.39 -26.26 -13.94
C THR A 62 5.34 -26.79 -14.92
N GLU A 63 5.63 -26.75 -16.23
CA GLU A 63 4.67 -27.00 -17.33
C GLU A 63 3.49 -26.01 -17.41
N LEU A 64 3.48 -24.97 -16.57
CA LEU A 64 2.42 -23.96 -16.56
C LEU A 64 2.64 -22.90 -17.64
N SER A 65 1.53 -22.43 -18.21
CA SER A 65 1.51 -21.16 -18.94
C SER A 65 1.80 -19.98 -18.01
N ARG A 66 2.08 -18.78 -18.55
CA ARG A 66 2.31 -17.57 -17.75
C ARG A 66 1.11 -17.25 -16.85
N SER A 67 -0.10 -17.28 -17.41
CA SER A 67 -1.34 -17.03 -16.66
C SER A 67 -1.54 -18.05 -15.54
N GLU A 68 -1.39 -19.35 -15.81
CA GLU A 68 -1.54 -20.40 -14.80
C GLU A 68 -0.48 -20.30 -13.70
N PHE A 69 0.77 -20.01 -14.05
CA PHE A 69 1.85 -19.78 -13.11
C PHE A 69 1.51 -18.64 -12.16
N LEU A 70 1.10 -17.48 -12.70
CA LEU A 70 0.73 -16.32 -11.92
C LEU A 70 -0.46 -16.62 -11.00
N LYS A 71 -1.55 -17.20 -11.53
CA LYS A 71 -2.77 -17.49 -10.75
C LYS A 71 -2.58 -18.56 -9.67
N ARG A 72 -1.69 -19.53 -9.88
CA ARG A 72 -1.51 -20.68 -8.97
C ARG A 72 -0.39 -20.47 -7.95
N LEU A 73 0.70 -19.83 -8.34
CA LEU A 73 1.95 -19.81 -7.56
C LEU A 73 2.39 -18.41 -7.12
N VAL A 74 1.83 -17.34 -7.70
CA VAL A 74 2.28 -15.96 -7.41
C VAL A 74 1.18 -15.13 -6.75
N PHE A 75 0.00 -15.05 -7.37
CA PHE A 75 -1.12 -14.27 -6.86
C PHE A 75 -1.90 -15.01 -5.79
N PRO A 76 -2.47 -14.29 -4.80
CA PRO A 76 -3.42 -14.89 -3.88
C PRO A 76 -4.58 -15.49 -4.68
N ASN A 77 -5.09 -16.65 -4.25
CA ASN A 77 -6.13 -17.35 -4.97
C ASN A 77 -7.54 -16.88 -4.55
N THR A 78 -8.58 -17.49 -5.11
CA THR A 78 -9.98 -17.13 -4.84
C THR A 78 -10.63 -17.94 -3.71
N VAL A 79 -9.87 -18.85 -3.07
CA VAL A 79 -10.34 -19.71 -1.98
C VAL A 79 -9.82 -19.18 -0.65
N LYS A 80 -10.65 -19.16 0.41
CA LYS A 80 -10.25 -18.63 1.72
C LYS A 80 -8.91 -19.26 2.20
N PRO A 81 -7.94 -18.45 2.67
CA PRO A 81 -8.03 -17.00 2.95
C PRO A 81 -7.68 -16.07 1.77
N GLY A 82 -7.44 -16.60 0.56
CA GLY A 82 -6.99 -15.87 -0.62
C GLY A 82 -7.77 -14.59 -0.97
N PRO A 83 -9.13 -14.57 -0.98
CA PRO A 83 -9.89 -13.33 -1.22
C PRO A 83 -9.57 -12.19 -0.25
N SER A 84 -9.32 -12.51 1.03
CA SER A 84 -8.94 -11.49 2.02
C SER A 84 -7.55 -10.93 1.73
N VAL A 85 -6.62 -11.77 1.26
CA VAL A 85 -5.26 -11.33 0.87
C VAL A 85 -5.31 -10.51 -0.41
N ARG A 86 -6.11 -10.93 -1.42
CA ARG A 86 -6.36 -10.12 -2.63
C ARG A 86 -6.83 -8.71 -2.28
N SER A 87 -7.79 -8.63 -1.35
CA SER A 87 -8.36 -7.36 -0.88
C SER A 87 -7.35 -6.52 -0.11
N GLY A 88 -6.54 -7.13 0.74
CA GLY A 88 -5.48 -6.45 1.49
C GLY A 88 -4.42 -5.88 0.56
N ASP A 89 -3.85 -6.73 -0.31
CA ASP A 89 -2.81 -6.34 -1.23
C ASP A 89 -3.27 -5.24 -2.22
N PHE A 90 -4.51 -5.33 -2.73
CA PHE A 90 -5.08 -4.28 -3.57
C PHE A 90 -5.13 -2.94 -2.84
N ALA A 91 -5.57 -2.94 -1.59
CA ALA A 91 -5.63 -1.73 -0.77
C ALA A 91 -4.23 -1.19 -0.45
N GLU A 92 -3.27 -2.06 -0.10
CA GLU A 92 -1.89 -1.68 0.14
C GLU A 92 -1.25 -1.04 -1.11
N ILE A 93 -1.45 -1.62 -2.30
CA ILE A 93 -0.92 -1.09 -3.57
C ILE A 93 -1.50 0.30 -3.85
N LEU A 94 -2.81 0.50 -3.65
CA LEU A 94 -3.45 1.79 -3.88
C LEU A 94 -2.97 2.88 -2.90
N VAL A 95 -2.71 2.51 -1.63
CA VAL A 95 -2.14 3.43 -0.63
C VAL A 95 -0.65 3.69 -0.92
N CYS A 96 0.10 2.70 -1.39
CA CYS A 96 1.47 2.89 -1.89
C CYS A 96 1.48 3.91 -3.03
N ASP A 97 0.57 3.80 -4.00
CA ASP A 97 0.46 4.75 -5.11
C ASP A 97 0.17 6.17 -4.62
N PHE A 98 -0.77 6.32 -3.69
CA PHE A 98 -1.07 7.61 -3.08
C PHE A 98 0.16 8.21 -2.38
N LEU A 99 0.85 7.42 -1.56
CA LEU A 99 2.03 7.87 -0.82
C LEU A 99 3.18 8.24 -1.77
N GLU A 100 3.36 7.47 -2.83
CA GLU A 100 4.42 7.67 -3.82
C GLU A 100 4.16 8.91 -4.70
N PHE A 101 2.98 8.99 -5.31
CA PHE A 101 2.71 9.98 -6.34
C PHE A 101 1.95 11.22 -5.85
N SER A 102 1.16 11.11 -4.78
CA SER A 102 0.46 12.27 -4.18
C SER A 102 1.22 12.90 -3.03
N MET A 103 2.11 12.15 -2.37
CA MET A 103 2.96 12.64 -1.28
C MET A 103 4.46 12.61 -1.60
N ASN A 104 4.86 12.28 -2.84
CA ASN A 104 6.24 12.31 -3.33
C ASN A 104 7.23 11.42 -2.56
N HIS A 105 6.77 10.39 -1.86
CA HIS A 105 7.69 9.47 -1.20
C HIS A 105 8.25 8.45 -2.19
N TRP A 106 9.46 7.95 -1.96
CA TRP A 106 9.86 6.67 -2.51
C TRP A 106 9.29 5.54 -1.65
N VAL A 107 8.55 4.61 -2.27
CA VAL A 107 7.88 3.51 -1.58
C VAL A 107 8.35 2.17 -2.17
N PRO A 108 9.18 1.38 -1.46
CA PRO A 108 9.53 0.04 -1.93
C PRO A 108 8.33 -0.91 -1.86
N ARG A 109 8.11 -1.65 -2.94
CA ARG A 109 6.99 -2.62 -3.07
C ARG A 109 7.44 -4.08 -3.00
N TRP A 110 8.66 -4.33 -2.54
CA TRP A 110 9.27 -5.67 -2.53
C TRP A 110 8.50 -6.69 -1.68
N ARG A 111 7.71 -6.26 -0.69
CA ARG A 111 6.90 -7.16 0.15
C ARG A 111 5.98 -8.09 -0.66
N PHE A 112 5.49 -7.64 -1.82
CA PHE A 112 4.62 -8.46 -2.67
C PHE A 112 5.41 -9.60 -3.36
N THR A 113 6.66 -9.35 -3.75
CA THR A 113 7.59 -10.37 -4.27
C THR A 113 8.12 -11.33 -3.19
N GLU A 114 8.04 -10.95 -1.91
CA GLU A 114 8.62 -11.69 -0.78
C GLU A 114 7.64 -12.66 -0.11
N LYS A 115 6.42 -12.79 -0.65
CA LYS A 115 5.43 -13.74 -0.13
C LYS A 115 5.94 -15.18 -0.29
N ALA A 116 6.14 -15.86 0.84
CA ALA A 116 6.50 -17.28 0.85
C ALA A 116 5.37 -18.17 0.33
N THR A 117 4.11 -17.77 0.57
CA THR A 117 2.93 -18.37 -0.03
C THR A 117 1.98 -17.28 -0.53
N PRO A 118 1.24 -17.49 -1.63
CA PRO A 118 0.40 -16.42 -2.20
C PRO A 118 -0.74 -15.95 -1.29
N ASN A 119 -1.18 -16.80 -0.36
CA ASN A 119 -2.32 -16.52 0.52
C ASN A 119 -1.90 -16.08 1.93
N GLU A 120 -0.67 -15.58 2.10
CA GLU A 120 -0.19 -15.04 3.37
C GLU A 120 0.46 -13.67 3.15
N SER A 121 0.11 -12.69 3.99
CA SER A 121 0.76 -11.38 4.00
C SER A 121 2.10 -11.44 4.73
N VAL A 122 3.08 -10.69 4.24
CA VAL A 122 4.37 -10.54 4.92
C VAL A 122 4.15 -9.83 6.26
N LYS A 123 4.67 -10.40 7.34
CA LYS A 123 4.62 -9.77 8.67
C LYS A 123 5.50 -8.52 8.69
N GLY A 124 5.00 -7.44 9.26
CA GLY A 124 5.76 -6.20 9.40
C GLY A 124 4.85 -4.99 9.35
N THR A 125 5.43 -3.83 9.10
CA THR A 125 4.69 -2.62 8.70
C THR A 125 4.15 -2.81 7.29
N ASP A 126 2.90 -2.44 7.03
CA ASP A 126 2.30 -2.62 5.69
C ASP A 126 3.07 -1.81 4.64
N ILE A 127 3.23 -0.51 4.87
CA ILE A 127 3.86 0.41 3.92
C ILE A 127 4.87 1.29 4.64
N ILE A 128 6.01 1.54 3.99
CA ILE A 128 7.00 2.53 4.41
C ILE A 128 7.38 3.39 3.20
N GLY A 129 7.40 4.71 3.38
CA GLY A 129 7.79 5.67 2.37
C GLY A 129 8.89 6.59 2.90
N LEU A 130 9.84 6.94 2.04
CA LEU A 130 10.93 7.86 2.34
C LEU A 130 10.85 9.10 1.44
N TYR A 131 10.81 10.28 2.05
CA TYR A 131 10.78 11.56 1.34
C TYR A 131 11.99 12.41 1.73
N LEU A 132 12.77 12.82 0.73
CA LEU A 132 13.81 13.82 0.90
C LEU A 132 13.26 15.21 0.58
N SER A 133 13.41 16.15 1.52
CA SER A 133 12.97 17.51 1.30
C SER A 133 13.83 18.19 0.24
N PRO A 134 13.23 18.89 -0.75
CA PRO A 134 13.99 19.62 -1.77
C PRO A 134 14.75 20.82 -1.19
N THR A 135 14.47 21.21 0.05
CA THR A 135 15.19 22.30 0.75
C THR A 135 16.61 21.89 1.14
N GLY A 136 16.92 20.58 1.14
CA GLY A 136 18.18 20.04 1.62
C GLY A 136 18.32 20.04 3.15
N ILE A 137 17.29 20.46 3.88
CA ILE A 137 17.28 20.45 5.35
C ILE A 137 16.92 19.06 5.83
N ALA A 138 17.91 18.38 6.42
CA ALA A 138 17.76 17.03 6.96
C ALA A 138 16.52 16.86 7.87
N ALA A 139 16.28 17.81 8.78
CA ALA A 139 15.15 17.75 9.72
C ALA A 139 13.76 17.85 9.04
N GLU A 140 13.69 18.09 7.73
CA GLU A 140 12.46 18.11 6.94
C GLU A 140 12.24 16.84 6.12
N ASP A 141 13.28 16.00 5.97
CA ASP A 141 13.12 14.67 5.42
C ASP A 141 12.12 13.89 6.27
N THR A 142 11.30 13.07 5.63
CA THR A 142 10.18 12.40 6.30
C THR A 142 10.20 10.90 6.01
N LEU A 143 10.12 10.11 7.09
CA LEU A 143 9.81 8.69 7.03
C LEU A 143 8.35 8.53 7.43
N THR A 144 7.56 7.95 6.53
CA THR A 144 6.15 7.71 6.75
C THR A 144 5.88 6.21 6.73
N THR A 145 5.24 5.70 7.78
CA THR A 145 4.69 4.35 7.80
C THR A 145 3.19 4.39 7.59
N PHE A 146 2.60 3.36 7.00
CA PHE A 146 1.14 3.21 6.94
C PHE A 146 0.76 1.80 7.35
N GLU A 147 -0.30 1.70 8.16
CA GLU A 147 -1.09 0.49 8.34
C GLU A 147 -2.36 0.61 7.50
N VAL A 148 -2.74 -0.45 6.79
CA VAL A 148 -3.86 -0.44 5.85
C VAL A 148 -4.90 -1.49 6.23
N LYS A 149 -6.18 -1.10 6.24
CA LYS A 149 -7.29 -2.04 6.42
C LYS A 149 -8.29 -1.91 5.28
N ALA A 150 -8.66 -3.04 4.70
CA ALA A 150 -9.58 -3.10 3.57
C ALA A 150 -10.96 -3.65 3.97
N GLN A 151 -12.00 -3.15 3.31
CA GLN A 151 -13.32 -3.78 3.21
C GLN A 151 -13.91 -3.47 1.83
N LEU A 152 -13.47 -4.24 0.84
CA LEU A 152 -13.83 -3.99 -0.57
C LEU A 152 -15.16 -4.64 -1.00
N SER A 153 -15.63 -5.64 -0.25
CA SER A 153 -16.94 -6.25 -0.46
C SER A 153 -18.03 -5.44 0.23
N ALA A 154 -19.21 -5.38 -0.38
CA ALA A 154 -20.41 -4.85 0.25
C ALA A 154 -20.72 -5.59 1.56
N GLY A 155 -21.30 -4.86 2.52
CA GLY A 155 -21.69 -5.42 3.81
C GLY A 155 -21.64 -4.39 4.92
N ARG A 156 -21.99 -4.82 6.14
CA ARG A 156 -22.05 -3.95 7.31
C ARG A 156 -20.73 -3.18 7.49
N PRO A 157 -20.77 -1.83 7.59
CA PRO A 157 -19.60 -1.01 7.90
C PRO A 157 -18.89 -1.52 9.16
N GLN A 158 -17.57 -1.68 9.06
CA GLN A 158 -16.70 -2.01 10.20
C GLN A 158 -15.73 -0.84 10.44
N PRO A 159 -15.22 -0.66 11.67
CA PRO A 159 -14.35 0.47 12.02
C PRO A 159 -12.92 0.26 11.51
N ARG A 160 -12.76 0.04 10.19
CA ARG A 160 -11.47 -0.29 9.56
C ARG A 160 -10.40 0.76 9.80
N LEU A 161 -10.79 2.05 9.76
CA LEU A 161 -9.85 3.13 10.06
C LEU A 161 -9.36 3.10 11.51
N GLN A 162 -10.25 2.88 12.50
CA GLN A 162 -9.84 2.74 13.89
C GLN A 162 -8.92 1.55 14.10
N VAL A 163 -9.23 0.40 13.48
CA VAL A 163 -8.35 -0.78 13.55
C VAL A 163 -6.98 -0.49 12.94
N ALA A 164 -6.91 0.24 11.81
CA ALA A 164 -5.65 0.68 11.23
C ALA A 164 -4.87 1.60 12.19
N VAL A 165 -5.55 2.53 12.86
CA VAL A 165 -4.93 3.41 13.86
C VAL A 165 -4.36 2.59 15.02
N ASP A 166 -5.13 1.66 15.59
CA ASP A 166 -4.68 0.87 16.74
C ASP A 166 -3.55 -0.10 16.38
N ASP A 167 -3.56 -0.66 15.17
CA ASP A 167 -2.50 -1.52 14.68
C ASP A 167 -1.23 -0.73 14.34
N ALA A 168 -1.37 0.49 13.78
CA ALA A 168 -0.24 1.38 13.48
C ALA A 168 0.51 1.85 14.73
N ALA A 169 -0.12 1.82 15.91
CA ALA A 169 0.54 2.11 17.18
C ALA A 169 1.53 1.01 17.62
N LYS A 170 1.50 -0.17 16.96
CA LYS A 170 2.30 -1.33 17.34
C LYS A 170 3.74 -1.23 16.81
N ASP A 171 4.60 -0.77 17.71
CA ASP A 171 6.05 -0.98 17.82
C ASP A 171 6.99 -0.40 16.74
N LYS A 172 7.81 0.57 17.17
CA LYS A 172 8.90 1.19 16.41
C LYS A 172 10.08 0.24 16.15
N VAL A 173 10.24 -0.84 16.91
CA VAL A 173 11.33 -1.81 16.72
C VAL A 173 11.30 -2.42 15.32
N ARG A 174 10.12 -2.57 14.72
CA ARG A 174 9.96 -3.08 13.35
C ARG A 174 10.57 -2.16 12.30
N GLN A 175 10.54 -0.84 12.50
CA GLN A 175 11.02 0.13 11.52
C GLN A 175 12.51 -0.04 11.18
N ALA A 176 13.36 -0.26 12.19
CA ALA A 176 14.80 -0.44 11.97
C ALA A 176 15.11 -1.70 11.15
N TYR A 177 14.40 -2.80 11.42
CA TYR A 177 14.53 -4.04 10.64
C TYR A 177 14.01 -3.88 9.21
N THR A 178 12.89 -3.17 9.02
CA THR A 178 12.36 -2.85 7.69
C THR A 178 13.37 -2.01 6.89
N LEU A 179 13.93 -0.96 7.47
CA LEU A 179 14.97 -0.15 6.80
C LEU A 179 16.22 -0.98 6.45
N LEU A 180 16.67 -1.88 7.34
CA LEU A 180 17.79 -2.75 7.02
C LEU A 180 17.46 -3.71 5.86
N ALA A 181 16.27 -4.31 5.86
CA ALA A 181 15.81 -5.16 4.77
C ALA A 181 15.75 -4.39 3.45
N MET A 182 15.25 -3.15 3.47
CA MET A 182 15.21 -2.27 2.31
C MET A 182 16.61 -1.97 1.77
N LYS A 183 17.55 -1.59 2.64
CA LYS A 183 18.94 -1.30 2.23
C LYS A 183 19.61 -2.53 1.63
N ARG A 184 19.40 -3.73 2.21
CA ARG A 184 19.92 -4.99 1.66
C ARG A 184 19.36 -5.28 0.28
N LYS A 185 18.06 -5.07 0.06
CA LYS A 185 17.40 -5.30 -1.23
C LYS A 185 17.92 -4.35 -2.30
N ALA A 186 17.99 -3.06 -2.00
CA ALA A 186 18.62 -2.08 -2.88
C ALA A 186 20.05 -2.47 -3.25
N PHE A 187 20.86 -2.89 -2.27
CA PHE A 187 22.23 -3.35 -2.50
C PHE A 187 22.30 -4.58 -3.41
N MET A 188 21.46 -5.59 -3.18
CA MET A 188 21.41 -6.80 -4.03
C MET A 188 20.97 -6.50 -5.47
N GLN A 189 20.17 -5.46 -5.67
CA GLN A 189 19.76 -4.98 -7.00
C GLN A 189 20.79 -4.06 -7.65
N GLY A 190 21.90 -3.74 -6.98
CA GLY A 190 22.89 -2.78 -7.46
C GLY A 190 22.42 -1.32 -7.44
N ASP A 191 21.29 -1.03 -6.76
CA ASP A 191 20.69 0.30 -6.70
C ASP A 191 21.35 1.13 -5.57
N ASN A 192 22.52 1.67 -5.87
CA ASN A 192 23.29 2.49 -4.94
C ASN A 192 22.56 3.77 -4.52
N GLU A 193 21.71 4.35 -5.39
CA GLU A 193 20.91 5.52 -5.06
C GLU A 193 19.95 5.20 -3.90
N ARG A 194 19.25 4.06 -3.98
CA ARG A 194 18.33 3.62 -2.92
C ARG A 194 19.06 3.17 -1.66
N VAL A 195 20.27 2.59 -1.78
CA VAL A 195 21.12 2.30 -0.62
C VAL A 195 21.41 3.58 0.18
N THR A 196 21.83 4.65 -0.50
CA THR A 196 22.10 5.95 0.12
C THR A 196 20.83 6.60 0.66
N LEU A 197 19.72 6.52 -0.06
CA LEU A 197 18.43 7.02 0.38
C LEU A 197 17.99 6.36 1.70
N VAL A 198 18.06 5.03 1.80
CA VAL A 198 17.67 4.32 3.03
C VAL A 198 18.62 4.68 4.17
N GLU A 199 19.92 4.77 3.92
CA GLU A 199 20.91 5.15 4.93
C GLU A 199 20.58 6.46 5.62
N ARG A 200 20.03 7.43 4.88
CA ARG A 200 19.61 8.73 5.42
C ARG A 200 18.66 8.59 6.62
N PHE A 201 17.83 7.54 6.66
CA PHE A 201 16.80 7.34 7.68
C PHE A 201 17.16 6.31 8.76
N GLN A 202 18.39 5.78 8.78
CA GLN A 202 18.79 4.75 9.74
C GLN A 202 19.31 5.29 11.09
N ALA A 203 19.77 6.55 11.14
CA ALA A 203 20.43 7.13 12.31
C ALA A 203 19.74 8.43 12.79
N LYS A 204 18.50 8.33 13.26
CA LYS A 204 17.68 9.51 13.64
C LYS A 204 18.33 10.41 14.70
N ALA A 205 19.04 9.82 15.67
CA ALA A 205 19.67 10.58 16.76
C ALA A 205 20.77 11.53 16.24
N ASP A 206 21.56 11.08 15.27
CA ASP A 206 22.67 11.86 14.69
C ASP A 206 22.23 12.67 13.46
N ARG A 207 21.22 12.18 12.73
CA ARG A 207 20.70 12.76 11.49
C ARG A 207 19.18 12.88 11.60
N PRO A 208 18.67 13.92 12.30
CA PRO A 208 17.24 14.04 12.56
C PRO A 208 16.42 14.09 11.26
N PHE A 209 15.22 13.51 11.33
CA PHE A 209 14.19 13.52 10.29
C PHE A 209 12.82 13.41 10.98
N ARG A 210 11.74 13.73 10.26
CA ARG A 210 10.36 13.61 10.75
C ARG A 210 9.88 12.18 10.62
N GLU A 211 9.23 11.69 11.67
CA GLU A 211 8.51 10.42 11.62
C GLU A 211 7.02 10.72 11.64
N GLN A 212 6.29 10.08 10.73
CA GLN A 212 4.84 10.16 10.66
C GLN A 212 4.28 8.76 10.54
N THR A 213 3.18 8.52 11.26
CA THR A 213 2.45 7.27 11.20
C THR A 213 1.15 7.50 10.45
N GLY A 214 0.80 6.61 9.55
CA GLY A 214 -0.40 6.66 8.75
C GLY A 214 -1.33 5.49 9.08
N ALA A 215 -2.62 5.77 9.07
CA ALA A 215 -3.67 4.76 9.12
C ALA A 215 -4.59 4.97 7.93
N ALA A 216 -4.76 3.94 7.12
CA ALA A 216 -5.58 3.99 5.92
C ALA A 216 -6.71 2.95 5.95
N ALA A 217 -7.89 3.35 5.52
CA ALA A 217 -8.99 2.45 5.22
C ALA A 217 -9.36 2.52 3.73
N VAL A 218 -9.41 1.36 3.05
CA VAL A 218 -9.90 1.26 1.67
C VAL A 218 -11.24 0.52 1.67
N LEU A 219 -12.31 1.24 1.31
CA LEU A 219 -13.68 0.83 1.59
C LEU A 219 -14.54 0.82 0.33
N ASN A 220 -15.36 -0.21 0.16
CA ASN A 220 -16.49 -0.12 -0.74
C ASN A 220 -17.44 0.98 -0.24
N ASN A 221 -18.08 1.72 -1.15
CA ASN A 221 -19.10 2.71 -0.80
C ASN A 221 -20.22 2.11 0.07
N ASP A 222 -20.63 0.85 -0.17
CA ASP A 222 -21.64 0.16 0.66
C ASP A 222 -21.17 -0.12 2.09
N ALA A 223 -19.85 -0.16 2.31
CA ALA A 223 -19.23 -0.39 3.61
C ALA A 223 -18.75 0.91 4.27
N PHE A 224 -18.95 2.07 3.62
CA PHE A 224 -18.56 3.37 4.13
C PHE A 224 -19.65 3.96 5.05
N ASP A 225 -19.24 4.45 6.21
CA ASP A 225 -20.10 5.15 7.16
C ASP A 225 -19.35 6.37 7.72
N ALA A 226 -19.83 7.57 7.39
CA ALA A 226 -19.18 8.81 7.79
C ALA A 226 -19.17 9.03 9.32
N ALA A 227 -20.20 8.57 10.03
CA ALA A 227 -20.25 8.68 11.50
C ALA A 227 -19.23 7.73 12.14
N LEU A 228 -19.05 6.54 11.57
CA LEU A 228 -18.02 5.60 11.99
C LEU A 228 -16.61 6.16 11.76
N ILE A 229 -16.36 6.79 10.60
CA ILE A 229 -15.10 7.50 10.34
C ILE A 229 -14.90 8.64 11.35
N ALA A 230 -15.92 9.47 11.58
CA ALA A 230 -15.86 10.58 12.53
C ALA A 230 -15.63 10.11 13.99
N SER A 231 -16.01 8.88 14.34
CA SER A 231 -15.75 8.30 15.67
C SER A 231 -14.30 7.88 15.91
N THR A 232 -13.44 7.91 14.88
CA THR A 232 -12.04 7.47 14.98
C THR A 232 -11.23 8.35 15.95
N THR A 233 -10.44 7.71 16.81
CA THR A 233 -9.54 8.34 17.77
C THR A 233 -8.11 7.86 17.60
N THR A 234 -7.15 8.76 17.81
CA THR A 234 -5.71 8.46 17.79
C THR A 234 -5.13 8.27 19.19
N ALA A 235 -5.98 7.99 20.20
CA ALA A 235 -5.58 7.87 21.61
C ALA A 235 -4.60 6.72 21.89
N SER A 236 -4.51 5.73 20.99
CA SER A 236 -3.52 4.65 21.05
C SER A 236 -2.10 5.10 20.69
N HIS A 237 -1.93 6.33 20.19
CA HIS A 237 -0.64 6.93 19.84
C HIS A 237 -0.22 7.97 20.89
N PRO A 238 1.10 8.15 21.13
CA PRO A 238 1.61 9.25 21.95
C PRO A 238 1.10 10.63 21.48
N PRO A 239 0.76 11.57 22.38
CA PRO A 239 0.16 12.87 22.01
C PRO A 239 0.96 13.69 20.99
N GLU A 240 2.28 13.57 21.00
CA GLU A 240 3.22 14.24 20.10
C GLU A 240 3.35 13.58 18.72
N SER A 241 2.72 12.41 18.52
CA SER A 241 2.78 11.67 17.26
C SER A 241 1.99 12.38 16.17
N THR A 242 2.59 12.46 14.98
CA THR A 242 1.86 12.87 13.78
C THR A 242 1.19 11.64 13.19
N VAL A 243 -0.15 11.57 13.32
CA VAL A 243 -0.97 10.49 12.76
C VAL A 243 -1.76 11.00 11.56
N LEU A 244 -1.42 10.50 10.37
CA LEU A 244 -2.13 10.76 9.12
C LEU A 244 -3.32 9.79 9.02
N LEU A 245 -4.52 10.32 8.80
CA LEU A 245 -5.74 9.52 8.62
C LEU A 245 -6.19 9.62 7.17
N LEU A 246 -6.30 8.48 6.49
CA LEU A 246 -6.70 8.39 5.08
C LEU A 246 -7.87 7.43 4.92
N VAL A 247 -8.88 7.84 4.17
CA VAL A 247 -9.92 6.92 3.67
C VAL A 247 -9.97 7.04 2.15
N ILE A 248 -9.86 5.91 1.48
CA ILE A 248 -10.14 5.78 0.05
C ILE A 248 -11.42 4.96 -0.07
N ARG A 249 -12.50 5.54 -0.60
CA ARG A 249 -13.75 4.81 -0.86
C ARG A 249 -14.01 4.66 -2.36
N GLY A 250 -14.77 3.67 -2.78
CA GLY A 250 -15.16 3.51 -4.20
C GLY A 250 -16.23 2.46 -4.40
N GLU A 251 -16.85 2.46 -5.58
CA GLU A 251 -17.86 1.48 -5.96
C GLU A 251 -17.22 0.18 -6.46
N ASP A 252 -17.86 -0.97 -6.18
CA ASP A 252 -17.48 -2.29 -6.72
C ASP A 252 -16.00 -2.68 -6.60
N LEU A 253 -15.31 -2.21 -5.54
CA LEU A 253 -13.86 -2.38 -5.41
C LEU A 253 -13.41 -3.85 -5.37
N MET A 254 -14.20 -4.77 -4.80
CA MET A 254 -13.81 -6.19 -4.80
C MET A 254 -13.90 -6.79 -6.21
N THR A 255 -14.92 -6.41 -6.98
CA THR A 255 -15.08 -6.83 -8.38
C THR A 255 -13.91 -6.31 -9.22
N LEU A 256 -13.56 -5.03 -9.04
CA LEU A 256 -12.38 -4.43 -9.66
C LEU A 256 -11.09 -5.14 -9.25
N ALA A 257 -10.89 -5.42 -7.96
CA ALA A 257 -9.69 -6.12 -7.49
C ALA A 257 -9.58 -7.49 -8.17
N HIS A 258 -10.66 -8.29 -8.17
CA HIS A 258 -10.68 -9.59 -8.85
C HIS A 258 -10.40 -9.47 -10.34
N SER A 259 -11.04 -8.52 -11.05
CA SER A 259 -10.82 -8.35 -12.48
C SER A 259 -9.37 -7.93 -12.79
N LEU A 260 -8.74 -7.14 -11.93
CA LEU A 260 -7.34 -6.74 -12.07
C LEU A 260 -6.39 -7.93 -11.91
N TYR A 261 -6.61 -8.82 -10.93
CA TYR A 261 -5.81 -10.06 -10.81
C TYR A 261 -5.95 -10.97 -12.02
N GLU A 262 -7.18 -11.16 -12.52
CA GLU A 262 -7.41 -11.99 -13.71
C GLU A 262 -6.72 -11.38 -14.94
N ARG A 263 -6.95 -10.10 -15.20
CA ARG A 263 -6.33 -9.36 -16.30
C ARG A 263 -4.81 -9.36 -16.22
N ALA A 264 -4.26 -9.15 -15.02
CA ALA A 264 -2.84 -9.13 -14.78
C ALA A 264 -2.18 -10.47 -15.15
N ALA A 265 -2.84 -11.59 -14.89
CA ALA A 265 -2.37 -12.91 -15.28
C ALA A 265 -2.58 -13.22 -16.77
N ASP A 266 -3.75 -12.88 -17.32
CA ASP A 266 -4.14 -13.25 -18.68
C ASP A 266 -3.45 -12.39 -19.77
N GLU A 267 -2.96 -11.20 -19.40
CA GLU A 267 -2.21 -10.28 -20.27
C GLU A 267 -0.69 -10.32 -20.04
N ALA A 268 -0.16 -11.38 -19.42
CA ALA A 268 1.27 -11.58 -19.12
C ALA A 268 2.05 -12.31 -20.23
#